data_AF-A0AAW8ARQ0-F1
#
_entry.id   AF-A0AAW8ARQ0-F1
#
_cell.length_a   1.000
_cell.length_b   1.000
_cell.length_c   1.000
_cell.angle_alpha   90.00
_cell.angle_beta   90.00
_cell.angle_gamma   90.00
#
_symmetry.space_group_name_H-M   'P 1'
#
loop_
_entity.id
_entity.type
_entity.pdbx_description
1 polymer ?
#
loop_
_entity_poly.entity_id
_entity_poly.type
_entity_poly.pdbx_seq_one_letter_code
_entity_poly.pdbx_strand_id
1 'polypeptide(L)' 'QHVCRVIDANRATRTVEIRASLYRDQDGRAVRMVGGVTDISQRSAIEQELRSSEANLRVAEQIALLGSWRWDVLRDSTTW' A
#
# COMPACT_ATOMS: atom_id res chain seq x y z
N GLN A 1 8.11 -10.59 -4.14
CA GLN A 1 7.47 -9.88 -3.02
C GLN A 1 6.06 -10.40 -2.92
N HIS A 2 5.62 -10.84 -1.75
CA HIS A 2 4.27 -11.36 -1.54
C HIS A 2 3.68 -10.69 -0.30
N VAL A 3 2.40 -10.34 -0.38
CA VAL A 3 1.64 -9.79 0.75
C VAL A 3 0.66 -10.86 1.22
N CYS A 4 0.66 -11.14 2.51
CA CYS A 4 -0.25 -12.12 3.10
C CYS A 4 -0.74 -11.66 4.48
N ARG A 5 -1.81 -12.31 4.95
CA ARG A 5 -2.30 -12.15 6.31
C ARG A 5 -1.71 -13.25 7.18
N VAL A 6 -1.13 -12.86 8.31
CA VAL A 6 -0.58 -13.76 9.31
C VAL A 6 -1.21 -13.48 10.67
N ILE A 7 -1.16 -14.46 11.57
CA ILE A 7 -1.60 -14.32 12.95
C ILE A 7 -0.35 -14.28 13.82
N ASP A 8 -0.18 -13.21 14.60
CA ASP A 8 0.96 -13.06 15.51
C ASP A 8 0.77 -13.85 16.81
N ALA A 9 1.79 -13.86 17.69
CA ALA A 9 1.76 -14.56 18.97
C ALA A 9 0.62 -14.10 19.90
N ASN A 10 0.14 -12.85 19.72
CA ASN A 10 -0.98 -12.28 20.46
C ASN A 10 -2.33 -12.57 19.79
N ARG A 11 -2.37 -13.44 18.77
CA ARG A 11 -3.53 -13.75 17.94
C ARG A 11 -4.08 -12.56 17.15
N ALA A 12 -3.33 -11.47 17.01
CA ALA A 12 -3.76 -10.36 16.17
C ALA A 12 -3.48 -10.69 14.71
N THR A 13 -4.40 -10.31 13.81
CA THR A 13 -4.16 -10.45 12.38
C THR A 13 -3.31 -9.30 11.88
N ARG A 14 -2.18 -9.62 11.24
CA ARG A 14 -1.27 -8.66 10.62
C ARG A 14 -1.24 -8.88 9.12
N THR A 15 -1.21 -7.78 8.36
CA THR A 15 -0.82 -7.81 6.95
C THR A 15 0.68 -7.66 6.89
N VAL A 16 1.36 -8.69 6.40
CA VAL A 16 2.83 -8.68 6.27
C VAL A 16 3.25 -8.76 4.82
N GLU A 17 4.34 -8.07 4.53
CA GLU A 17 5.05 -8.20 3.29
C GLU A 17 6.26 -9.09 3.48
N ILE A 18 6.37 -10.11 2.63
CA ILE A 18 7.46 -11.08 2.64
C ILE A 18 8.30 -10.91 1.37
N ARG A 19 9.60 -10.75 1.58
CA ARG A 19 10.60 -10.73 0.51
C ARG A 19 11.67 -11.76 0.84
N ALA A 20 12.03 -12.59 -0.12
CA ALA A 20 13.12 -13.55 0.03
C ALA A 20 13.95 -13.61 -1.26
N SER A 21 15.25 -13.80 -1.08
CA SER A 21 16.24 -13.95 -2.14
C SER A 21 17.03 -15.22 -1.90
N LEU A 22 17.21 -15.99 -2.97
CA LEU A 22 17.98 -17.23 -2.96
C LEU A 22 19.38 -16.95 -3.47
N TYR A 23 20.38 -17.27 -2.67
CA TYR A 23 21.79 -17.24 -3.04
C TYR A 23 22.21 -18.60 -3.55
N ARG A 24 22.86 -18.60 -4.70
CA ARG A 24 23.37 -19.78 -5.36
C ARG A 24 24.90 -19.72 -5.43
N ASP A 25 25.53 -20.88 -5.38
CA ASP A 25 26.97 -21.00 -5.64
C ASP A 25 27.28 -20.93 -7.16
N GLN A 26 28.55 -21.11 -7.51
CA GLN A 26 29.03 -21.06 -8.90
C GLN A 26 28.44 -22.18 -9.78
N ASP A 27 28.03 -23.29 -9.17
CA ASP A 27 27.38 -24.42 -9.86
C ASP A 27 25.85 -24.24 -9.94
N GLY A 28 25.32 -23.10 -9.49
CA GLY A 28 23.89 -22.79 -9.48
C GLY A 28 23.11 -23.47 -8.34
N ARG A 29 23.77 -24.18 -7.43
CA ARG A 29 23.12 -24.85 -6.30
C ARG A 29 22.69 -23.83 -5.26
N ALA A 30 21.48 -24.00 -4.75
CA ALA A 30 20.94 -23.13 -3.71
C ALA A 30 21.67 -23.37 -2.39
N VAL A 31 22.44 -22.38 -1.93
CA VAL A 31 23.25 -22.49 -0.71
C VAL A 31 22.66 -21.72 0.47
N ARG A 32 21.83 -20.70 0.19
CA ARG A 32 21.19 -19.91 1.25
C ARG A 32 19.94 -19.21 0.73
N MET A 33 18.95 -19.05 1.61
CA MET A 33 17.83 -18.14 1.39
C MET A 33 17.87 -17.06 2.47
N VAL A 34 17.77 -15.79 2.08
CA VAL A 34 17.64 -14.67 3.00
C VAL A 34 16.30 -14.01 2.72
N GLY A 35 15.50 -13.84 3.76
CA GLY A 35 14.23 -13.14 3.64
C GLY A 35 13.98 -12.20 4.80
N GLY A 36 13.07 -11.26 4.57
CA GLY A 36 12.55 -10.34 5.56
C GLY A 36 11.03 -10.35 5.53
N VAL A 37 10.45 -10.20 6.72
CA VAL A 37 9.01 -10.02 6.93
C VAL A 37 8.81 -8.64 7.53
N THR A 38 8.00 -7.82 6.88
CA THR A 38 7.69 -6.46 7.33
C THR A 38 6.20 -6.39 7.65
N ASP A 39 5.82 -5.99 8.87
CA ASP A 39 4.44 -5.66 9.19
C ASP A 39 4.06 -4.36 8.48
N ILE A 40 3.06 -4.43 7.59
CA ILE A 40 2.54 -3.29 6.83
C ILE A 40 1.10 -2.96 7.22
N SER A 41 0.58 -3.54 8.32
CA SER A 41 -0.81 -3.38 8.74
C SER A 41 -1.21 -1.91 8.91
N GLN A 42 -0.36 -1.10 9.56
CA GLN A 42 -0.62 0.33 9.76
C GLN A 42 -0.65 1.08 8.42
N ARG A 43 0.31 0.80 7.53
CA ARG A 43 0.37 1.44 6.22
C ARG A 43 -0.85 1.10 5.38
N SER A 44 -1.23 -0.18 5.32
CA SER A 44 -2.43 -0.63 4.59
C SER A 44 -3.72 -0.02 5.15
N ALA A 45 -3.82 0.16 6.47
CA ALA A 45 -4.97 0.80 7.10
C ALA A 45 -5.10 2.28 6.68
N ILE A 46 -4.00 3.03 6.72
CA ILE A 46 -3.98 4.45 6.31
C ILE A 46 -4.33 4.59 4.83
N GLU A 47 -3.74 3.77 3.96
CA GLU A 47 -4.03 3.80 2.53
C GLU A 47 -5.51 3.46 2.24
N GLN A 48 -6.10 2.54 3.00
CA GLN A 48 -7.50 2.17 2.84
C GLN A 48 -8.45 3.26 3.34
N GLU A 49 -8.12 3.91 4.46
CA GLU A 49 -8.88 5.04 4.99
C GLU A 49 -8.86 6.22 4.01
N LEU A 50 -7.68 6.55 3.46
CA LEU A 50 -7.55 7.59 2.44
C LEU A 50 -8.41 7.28 1.22
N ARG A 51 -8.33 6.06 0.69
CA ARG A 51 -9.17 5.63 -0.46
C ARG A 51 -10.66 5.72 -0.16
N SER A 52 -11.08 5.34 1.05
CA SER A 52 -12.48 5.46 1.47
C SER A 52 -12.92 6.92 1.55
N SER A 53 -12.07 7.80 2.07
CA SER A 53 -12.35 9.23 2.14
C SER A 53 -12.46 9.85 0.75
N GLU A 54 -11.54 9.52 -0.16
CA GLU A 54 -11.57 9.97 -1.55
C GLU A 54 -12.81 9.48 -2.29
N ALA A 55 -13.20 8.22 -2.08
CA ALA A 55 -14.43 7.66 -2.66
C ALA A 55 -15.67 8.39 -2.13
N ASN A 56 -15.73 8.65 -0.83
CA ASN A 56 -16.84 9.37 -0.22
C ASN A 56 -16.93 10.82 -0.71
N LEU A 57 -15.79 11.51 -0.83
CA LEU A 57 -15.73 12.87 -1.36
C LEU A 57 -16.25 12.90 -2.80
N ARG A 58 -15.80 11.97 -3.65
CA ARG A 58 -16.25 11.87 -5.04
C ARG A 58 -17.74 11.66 -5.17
N VAL A 59 -18.33 10.80 -4.31
CA VAL A 59 -19.77 10.58 -4.29
C VAL A 59 -20.51 11.85 -3.85
N ALA A 60 -20.00 12.56 -2.85
CA ALA A 60 -20.59 13.82 -2.39
C ALA A 60 -20.55 14.92 -3.47
N GLU A 61 -19.43 15.07 -4.17
CA GLU A 61 -19.27 15.99 -5.30
C GLU A 61 -20.25 15.68 -6.44
N GLN A 62 -20.40 14.39 -6.79
CA GLN A 62 -21.35 13.93 -7.79
C GLN A 62 -22.81 14.25 -7.42
N ILE A 63 -23.21 13.97 -6.17
CA ILE A 63 -24.56 14.27 -5.68
C ILE A 63 -24.82 15.78 -5.65
N ALA A 64 -23.82 16.56 -5.25
CA ALA A 64 -23.92 18.00 -5.17
C ALA A 64 -23.79 18.70 -6.54
N LEU A 65 -23.52 17.96 -7.63
CA LEU A 65 -23.20 18.50 -8.96
C LEU A 65 -22.06 19.54 -8.93
N LEU A 66 -21.15 19.38 -7.97
CA LEU A 66 -19.99 20.25 -7.78
C LEU A 66 -18.80 19.65 -8.52
N GLY A 67 -18.20 20.43 -9.42
CA GLY A 67 -16.88 20.11 -9.99
C GLY A 67 -15.78 20.60 -9.03
N SER A 68 -14.83 19.72 -8.71
CA SER A 68 -13.67 20.07 -7.88
C SER A 68 -12.51 20.52 -8.78
N TRP A 69 -12.17 21.81 -8.75
CA TRP A 69 -10.96 22.28 -9.43
C TRP A 69 -9.83 22.52 -8.43
N ARG A 70 -8.59 22.28 -8.87
CA ARG A 70 -7.38 22.55 -8.08
C ARG A 70 -6.48 23.48 -8.86
N TRP A 71 -6.11 24.59 -8.23
CA TRP A 71 -5.12 25.52 -8.80
C TRP A 71 -3.76 25.28 -8.16
N ASP A 72 -2.76 24.96 -8.99
CA ASP A 72 -1.35 24.94 -8.63
C ASP A 72 -0.77 26.34 -8.85
N VAL A 73 -0.66 27.10 -7.76
CA VAL A 73 -0.16 28.49 -7.76
C VAL A 73 1.26 28.60 -8.31
N LEU A 74 2.10 27.57 -8.13
CA LEU A 74 3.50 27.60 -8.55
C LEU A 74 3.66 27.32 -10.04
N ARG A 75 2.74 26.55 -10.63
CA ARG A 75 2.75 26.18 -12.05
C ARG A 75 1.75 26.96 -12.89
N ASP A 76 1.01 27.86 -12.24
CA ASP A 76 -0.14 28.57 -12.78
C ASP A 76 -1.03 27.66 -13.64
N SER A 77 -1.40 26.52 -13.07
CA SER A 77 -2.17 25.50 -13.77
C SER A 77 -3.39 25.06 -12.98
N THR A 78 -4.45 24.73 -13.69
CA THR A 78 -5.72 24.30 -13.12
C THR A 78 -6.06 22.89 -13.58
N THR A 79 -6.37 22.01 -12.65
CA THR A 79 -6.99 20.72 -12.93
C THR A 79 -8.47 20.81 -12.57
N TRP A 80 -9.33 20.34 -13.47
CA TRP A 80 -10.79 20.24 -13.31
C TRP A 80 -11.21 18.81 -13.03
#